data_AF-A0A543HA11-F1
#
_entry.id   AF-A0A543HA11-F1
#
_cell.length_a   1.000
_cell.length_b   1.000
_cell.length_c   1.000
_cell.angle_alpha   90.00
_cell.angle_beta   90.00
_cell.angle_gamma   90.00
#
_symmetry.space_group_name_H-M   'P 1'
#
loop_
_entity.id
_entity.type
_entity.pdbx_description
1 polymer ?
#
loop_
_entity_poly.entity_id
_entity_poly.type
_entity_poly.pdbx_seq_one_letter_code
_entity_poly.pdbx_strand_id
1 'polypeptide(L)'
;MAWLGMNDDEVNAQGNVLQQQAEAIQKLITKVDQEVESLKQNWQGDDSKQFEQEWTGTHRPELQKAQKLLTEMKTTIDHEVSQQRETSSQY
;
A
#
# COMPACT_ATOMS: atom_id res chain seq x y z
N MET A 1 15.40 25.74 -14.87
CA MET A 1 14.06 26.36 -14.89
C MET A 1 13.55 26.35 -13.46
N ALA A 2 13.26 27.52 -12.89
CA ALA A 2 12.76 27.64 -11.53
C ALA A 2 11.25 27.35 -11.54
N TRP A 3 10.82 26.30 -10.82
CA TRP A 3 9.40 26.00 -10.66
C TRP A 3 8.77 27.02 -9.71
N LEU A 4 7.67 27.64 -10.13
CA LEU A 4 6.75 28.37 -9.25
C LEU A 4 5.61 27.40 -8.90
N GLY A 5 5.64 26.84 -7.68
CA GLY A 5 4.69 25.82 -7.23
C GLY A 5 5.30 24.43 -7.13
N MET A 6 4.61 23.42 -7.65
CA MET A 6 4.99 22.00 -7.60
C MET A 6 5.76 21.58 -8.86
N ASN A 7 6.83 20.78 -8.69
CA ASN A 7 7.39 19.98 -9.79
C ASN A 7 6.52 18.74 -9.96
N ASP A 8 5.59 18.80 -10.91
CA ASP A 8 4.53 17.82 -11.12
C ASP A 8 5.06 16.44 -11.53
N ASP A 9 6.10 16.39 -12.36
CA ASP A 9 6.74 15.14 -12.79
C ASP A 9 7.41 14.42 -11.61
N GLU A 10 8.13 15.15 -10.77
CA GLU A 10 8.80 14.58 -9.59
C GLU A 10 7.77 14.10 -8.55
N VAL A 11 6.71 14.87 -8.31
CA VAL A 11 5.66 14.49 -7.36
C VAL A 11 4.85 13.29 -7.87
N ASN A 12 4.56 13.23 -9.18
CA ASN A 12 3.92 12.06 -9.77
C ASN A 12 4.81 10.80 -9.64
N ALA A 13 6.12 10.95 -9.87
CA ALA A 13 7.09 9.86 -9.70
C ALA A 13 7.09 9.33 -8.26
N GLN A 14 7.06 10.20 -7.26
CA GLN A 14 6.94 9.81 -5.85
C GLN A 14 5.60 9.10 -5.56
N GLY A 15 4.50 9.55 -6.16
CA GLY A 15 3.23 8.84 -6.08
C GLY A 15 3.33 7.39 -6.62
N ASN A 16 4.03 7.18 -7.73
CA ASN A 16 4.24 5.84 -8.28
C ASN A 16 5.06 4.94 -7.34
N VAL A 17 6.00 5.51 -6.58
CA VAL A 17 6.72 4.77 -5.53
C VAL A 17 5.75 4.32 -4.43
N LEU A 18 4.82 5.18 -3.97
CA LEU A 18 3.81 4.78 -2.98
C LEU A 18 2.92 3.63 -3.48
N GLN A 19 2.53 3.67 -4.76
CA GLN A 19 1.77 2.59 -5.40
C GLN A 19 2.56 1.27 -5.41
N GLN A 20 3.85 1.31 -5.74
CA GLN A 20 4.72 0.13 -5.70
C GLN A 20 4.83 -0.46 -4.27
N GLN A 21 4.88 0.40 -3.25
CA GLN A 21 4.88 -0.05 -1.86
C GLN A 21 3.55 -0.71 -1.46
N ALA A 22 2.40 -0.18 -1.92
CA ALA A 22 1.10 -0.80 -1.71
C ALA A 22 1.03 -2.21 -2.33
N GLU A 23 1.56 -2.38 -3.54
CA GLU A 23 1.67 -3.68 -4.21
C GLU A 23 2.60 -4.65 -3.48
N ALA A 24 3.72 -4.15 -2.92
CA ALA A 24 4.63 -4.95 -2.11
C ALA A 24 3.94 -5.48 -0.84
N ILE A 25 3.12 -4.66 -0.18
CA ILE A 25 2.31 -5.09 0.97
C ILE A 25 1.30 -6.18 0.56
N GLN A 26 0.63 -6.02 -0.60
CA GLN A 26 -0.28 -7.04 -1.09
C GLN A 26 0.42 -8.39 -1.32
N LYS A 27 1.62 -8.37 -1.93
CA LYS A 27 2.44 -9.56 -2.14
C LYS A 27 2.88 -10.18 -0.81
N LEU A 28 3.24 -9.36 0.18
CA LEU A 28 3.58 -9.82 1.52
C LEU A 28 2.41 -10.52 2.19
N ILE A 29 1.21 -9.93 2.17
CA ILE A 29 -0.01 -10.55 2.72
C ILE A 29 -0.23 -11.92 2.08
N THR A 30 -0.17 -12.03 0.75
CA THR A 30 -0.34 -13.30 0.05
C THR A 30 0.72 -14.33 0.44
N LYS A 31 1.97 -13.93 0.60
CA LYS A 31 3.04 -14.83 1.04
C LYS A 31 2.78 -15.32 2.47
N VAL A 32 2.43 -14.45 3.39
CA VAL A 32 2.17 -14.86 4.78
C VAL A 32 0.91 -15.73 4.87
N ASP A 33 -0.14 -15.44 4.09
CA ASP A 33 -1.33 -16.32 3.97
C ASP A 33 -0.91 -17.76 3.58
N GLN A 34 0.02 -17.92 2.64
CA GLN A 34 0.54 -19.23 2.22
C GLN A 34 1.37 -19.93 3.31
N GLU A 35 2.24 -19.19 4.01
CA GLU A 35 3.07 -19.74 5.09
C GLU A 35 2.20 -20.17 6.29
N VAL A 36 1.19 -19.37 6.66
CA VAL A 36 0.22 -19.72 7.72
C VAL A 36 -0.52 -21.01 7.37
N GLU A 37 -0.97 -21.16 6.12
CA GLU A 37 -1.63 -22.38 5.67
C GLU A 37 -0.68 -23.59 5.66
N SER A 38 0.59 -23.41 5.29
CA SER A 38 1.61 -24.47 5.35
C SER A 38 1.89 -24.92 6.79
N LEU A 39 1.95 -23.97 7.74
CA LEU A 39 2.15 -24.26 9.16
C LEU A 39 1.00 -25.11 9.72
N LYS A 40 -0.26 -24.82 9.34
CA LYS A 40 -1.43 -25.60 9.77
C LYS A 40 -1.36 -27.08 9.41
N GLN A 41 -0.64 -27.45 8.35
CA GLN A 41 -0.48 -28.85 7.95
C GLN A 41 0.44 -29.62 8.91
N ASN A 42 1.40 -28.93 9.54
CA ASN A 42 2.45 -29.54 10.36
C ASN A 42 2.36 -29.20 11.85
N TRP A 43 1.50 -28.26 12.23
CA TRP A 43 1.33 -27.80 13.60
C TRP A 43 -0.14 -27.89 14.03
N GLN A 44 -0.43 -28.93 14.81
CA GLN A 44 -1.75 -29.19 15.38
C GLN A 44 -1.78 -28.76 16.85
N GLY A 45 -2.91 -28.21 17.29
CA GLY A 45 -3.12 -27.81 18.69
C GLY A 45 -3.80 -26.45 18.82
N ASP A 46 -3.94 -25.97 20.04
CA ASP A 46 -4.58 -24.67 20.30
C ASP A 46 -3.64 -23.50 19.99
N ASP A 47 -2.33 -23.66 20.16
CA ASP A 47 -1.35 -22.62 19.81
C ASP A 47 -1.36 -22.30 18.31
N SER A 48 -1.51 -23.31 17.44
CA SER A 48 -1.56 -23.07 15.99
C SER A 48 -2.84 -22.36 15.56
N LYS A 49 -3.97 -22.68 16.20
CA LYS A 49 -5.23 -21.94 16.01
C LYS A 49 -5.11 -20.50 16.51
N GLN A 50 -4.46 -20.27 17.65
CA GLN A 50 -4.24 -18.93 18.16
C GLN A 50 -3.38 -18.12 17.19
N PHE A 51 -2.28 -18.69 16.69
CA PHE A 51 -1.43 -18.04 15.70
C PHE A 51 -2.19 -17.68 14.42
N GLU A 52 -3.02 -18.59 13.89
CA GLU A 52 -3.89 -18.31 12.73
C GLU A 52 -4.89 -17.18 13.03
N GLN A 53 -5.48 -17.16 14.22
CA GLN A 53 -6.42 -16.11 14.64
C GLN A 53 -5.73 -14.75 14.79
N GLU A 54 -4.52 -14.70 15.34
CA GLU A 54 -3.72 -13.47 15.45
C GLU A 54 -3.39 -12.90 14.07
N TRP A 55 -2.96 -13.78 13.15
CA TRP A 55 -2.71 -13.40 11.76
C TRP A 55 -3.97 -12.85 11.07
N THR A 56 -5.05 -13.63 11.07
CA THR A 56 -6.28 -13.31 10.32
C THR A 56 -7.07 -12.16 10.95
N GLY A 57 -7.06 -12.05 12.28
CA GLY A 57 -7.86 -11.08 13.03
C GLY A 57 -7.16 -9.74 13.26
N THR A 58 -5.82 -9.71 13.32
CA THR A 58 -5.07 -8.49 13.67
C THR A 58 -4.10 -8.09 12.56
N HIS A 59 -3.11 -8.92 12.28
CA HIS A 59 -1.97 -8.51 11.45
C HIS A 59 -2.33 -8.31 9.98
N ARG A 60 -3.10 -9.23 9.38
CA ARG A 60 -3.54 -9.11 8.00
C ARG A 60 -4.40 -7.85 7.79
N PRO A 61 -5.42 -7.56 8.62
CA PRO A 61 -6.15 -6.29 8.56
C PRO A 61 -5.29 -5.04 8.70
N GLU A 62 -4.26 -5.04 9.56
CA GLU A 62 -3.35 -3.91 9.71
C GLU A 62 -2.53 -3.64 8.45
N LEU A 63 -2.02 -4.70 7.81
CA LEU A 63 -1.32 -4.58 6.53
C LEU A 63 -2.27 -4.11 5.42
N GLN A 64 -3.52 -4.58 5.38
CA GLN A 64 -4.52 -4.10 4.44
C GLN A 64 -4.83 -2.60 4.64
N LYS A 65 -4.88 -2.12 5.89
CA LYS A 65 -5.02 -0.69 6.18
C LYS A 65 -3.83 0.11 5.66
N ALA A 66 -2.60 -0.39 5.86
CA ALA A 66 -1.40 0.26 5.36
C ALA A 66 -1.36 0.31 3.82
N GLN A 67 -1.70 -0.79 3.14
CA GLN A 67 -1.86 -0.84 1.69
C GLN A 67 -2.87 0.21 1.22
N LYS A 68 -4.06 0.26 1.84
CA LYS A 68 -5.11 1.20 1.49
C LYS A 68 -4.65 2.66 1.65
N LEU A 69 -3.98 2.98 2.75
CA LEU A 69 -3.45 4.32 3.01
C LEU A 69 -2.50 4.78 1.89
N LEU A 70 -1.58 3.91 1.45
CA LEU A 70 -0.64 4.23 0.37
C LEU A 70 -1.36 4.47 -0.97
N THR A 71 -2.39 3.68 -1.29
CA THR A 71 -3.22 3.89 -2.47
C THR A 71 -4.00 5.22 -2.40
N GLU A 72 -4.53 5.57 -1.23
CA GLU A 72 -5.21 6.86 -1.00
C GLU A 72 -4.24 8.03 -1.18
N MET A 73 -3.02 7.94 -0.64
CA MET A 73 -1.98 8.96 -0.84
C MET A 73 -1.62 9.14 -2.32
N LYS A 74 -1.51 8.05 -3.10
CA LYS A 74 -1.31 8.12 -4.55
C LYS A 74 -2.48 8.84 -5.24
N THR A 75 -3.71 8.50 -4.84
CA THR A 75 -4.91 9.14 -5.40
C THR A 75 -4.92 10.64 -5.14
N THR A 76 -4.53 11.07 -3.93
CA THR A 76 -4.35 12.50 -3.61
C THR A 76 -3.27 13.14 -4.48
N ILE A 77 -2.10 12.51 -4.62
CA ILE A 77 -1.02 13.01 -5.48
C ILE A 77 -1.49 13.21 -6.94
N ASP A 78 -2.19 12.22 -7.49
CA ASP A 78 -2.70 12.29 -8.87
C ASP A 78 -3.68 13.45 -9.06
N HIS A 79 -4.54 13.68 -8.07
CA HIS A 79 -5.47 14.80 -8.07
C HIS A 79 -4.74 16.15 -8.06
N GLU A 80 -3.79 16.35 -7.13
CA GLU A 80 -3.02 17.59 -7.03
C GLU A 80 -2.18 17.86 -8.30
N VAL A 81 -1.56 16.82 -8.88
CA VAL A 81 -0.83 16.90 -10.14
C VAL A 81 -1.73 17.32 -11.30
N SER A 82 -2.94 16.76 -11.39
CA SER A 82 -3.92 17.15 -12.40
C SER A 82 -4.31 18.61 -12.28
N GLN A 83 -4.65 19.07 -11.06
CA GLN A 83 -5.05 20.46 -10.82
C GLN A 83 -3.93 21.46 -11.13
N GLN A 84 -2.69 21.13 -10.77
CA GLN A 84 -1.54 21.97 -11.08
C GLN A 84 -1.35 22.10 -12.60
N ARG A 85 -1.44 21.00 -13.35
CA ARG A 85 -1.30 21.02 -14.81
C ARG A 85 -2.39 21.85 -15.49
N GLU A 86 -3.63 21.72 -15.02
CA GLU A 86 -4.75 22.53 -15.51
C GLU A 86 -4.49 24.02 -15.27
N THR A 87 -4.12 24.40 -14.04
CA THR A 87 -3.85 25.79 -13.68
C THR A 87 -2.66 26.35 -14.47
N SER A 88 -1.56 25.60 -14.57
CA SER A 88 -0.38 26.01 -15.33
C SER A 88 -0.63 26.11 -16.84
N SER A 89 -1.60 25.37 -17.39
CA SER A 89 -1.97 25.47 -18.81
C SER A 89 -2.82 26.70 -19.16
N GLN A 90 -3.39 27.37 -18.15
CA GLN A 90 -4.25 28.55 -18.31
C GLN A 90 -3.49 29.88 -18.28
N TYR A 91 -2.19 29.86 -17.96
CA TYR A 91 -1.29 31.02 -17.92
C TYR A 91 -0.25 30.96 -19.04
#